data_AF-A0A924A929-F1
#
_entry.id   AF-A0A924A929-F1
#
_cell.length_a   1.000
_cell.length_b   1.000
_cell.length_c   1.000
_cell.angle_alpha   90.00
_cell.angle_beta   90.00
_cell.angle_gamma   90.00
#
_symmetry.space_group_name_H-M   'P 1'
#
loop_
_entity.id
_entity.type
_entity.pdbx_description
1 polymer ?
#
loop_
_entity_poly.entity_id
_entity_poly.type
_entity_poly.pdbx_seq_one_letter_code
_entity_poly.pdbx_strand_id
1 'polypeptide(L)'
;MKRNFLKLLTLSCILFGNASVSAQSSAAKTEQKIQGIIKQLTLDEKIALLHANSIFGTAGVARLNIPGLMTDDGPLGVREDLKEGWAPANLTTDSATFFPNGSA
;
A
#
# COMPACT_ATOMS: atom_id res chain seq x y z
N MET A 1 21.60 1.25 53.54
CA MET A 1 20.45 0.96 52.65
C MET A 1 20.53 1.57 51.24
N LYS A 2 21.11 2.76 51.02
CA LYS A 2 21.11 3.44 49.70
C LYS A 2 21.93 2.75 48.58
N ARG A 3 23.01 2.05 48.93
CA ARG A 3 23.95 1.43 47.97
C ARG A 3 23.42 0.14 47.32
N ASN A 4 22.52 -0.57 48.00
CA ASN A 4 21.87 -1.78 47.46
C ASN A 4 20.65 -1.42 46.61
N PHE A 5 19.96 -0.32 46.95
CA PHE A 5 18.84 0.20 46.17
C PHE A 5 19.29 0.68 44.78
N LEU A 6 20.43 1.38 44.70
CA LEU A 6 20.98 1.83 43.41
C LEU A 6 21.42 0.65 42.52
N LYS A 7 21.98 -0.42 43.12
CA LYS A 7 22.33 -1.67 42.41
C LYS A 7 21.09 -2.41 41.89
N LEU A 8 20.00 -2.41 42.65
CA LEU A 8 18.74 -3.03 42.26
C LEU A 8 18.08 -2.27 41.09
N LEU A 9 18.20 -0.95 41.08
CA LEU A 9 17.71 -0.09 39.99
C LEU A 9 18.49 -0.33 38.69
N THR A 10 19.82 -0.43 38.77
CA THR A 10 20.67 -0.71 37.60
C THR A 10 20.46 -2.12 37.03
N LEU A 11 20.16 -3.11 37.88
CA LEU A 11 19.87 -4.47 37.44
C LEU A 11 18.52 -4.56 36.71
N SER A 12 17.53 -3.77 37.12
CA SER A 12 16.24 -3.64 36.42
C SER A 12 16.42 -3.05 35.02
N CYS A 13 17.20 -1.97 34.86
CA CYS A 13 17.44 -1.37 33.54
C CYS A 13 18.13 -2.32 32.54
N ILE A 14 18.99 -3.24 32.99
CA ILE A 14 19.66 -4.22 32.12
C ILE A 14 18.65 -5.30 31.65
N LEU A 15 17.67 -5.65 32.48
CA LEU A 15 16.63 -6.63 32.15
C LEU A 15 15.56 -6.06 31.20
N PHE A 16 15.30 -4.75 31.23
CA PHE A 16 14.34 -4.08 30.34
C PHE A 16 14.96 -3.43 29.08
N GLY A 17 16.29 -3.29 29.01
CA GLY A 17 16.99 -2.57 27.94
C GLY A 17 17.16 -3.33 26.61
N ASN A 18 16.74 -4.59 26.50
CA ASN A 18 16.94 -5.43 25.31
C ASN A 18 15.66 -5.69 24.49
N ALA A 19 14.63 -4.84 24.63
CA ALA A 19 13.53 -4.85 23.69
C ALA A 19 13.98 -4.22 22.36
N SER A 20 14.54 -5.02 21.46
CA SER A 20 14.78 -4.60 20.08
C SER A 20 13.43 -4.32 19.41
N VAL A 21 13.00 -3.06 19.44
CA VAL A 21 11.85 -2.58 18.66
C VAL A 21 12.27 -2.63 17.19
N SER A 22 11.90 -3.71 16.50
CA SER A 22 12.02 -3.79 15.05
C SER A 22 10.83 -3.07 14.43
N ALA A 23 11.05 -1.82 14.01
CA ALA A 23 10.03 -0.96 13.40
C ALA A 23 9.69 -1.35 11.95
N GLN A 24 10.50 -2.20 11.30
CA GLN A 24 10.27 -2.62 9.93
C GLN A 24 9.53 -3.98 9.94
N SER A 25 8.30 -4.01 9.43
CA SER A 25 7.72 -5.28 8.99
C SER A 25 8.69 -5.88 7.97
N SER A 26 9.38 -6.95 8.35
CA SER A 26 10.47 -7.53 7.56
C SER A 26 9.99 -7.83 6.14
N ALA A 27 10.70 -7.34 5.12
CA ALA A 27 10.38 -7.59 3.70
C ALA A 27 10.13 -9.09 3.43
N ALA A 28 10.85 -9.98 4.13
CA ALA A 28 10.65 -11.44 4.08
C ALA A 28 9.23 -11.91 4.46
N LYS A 29 8.59 -11.30 5.48
CA LYS A 29 7.21 -11.63 5.86
C LYS A 29 6.21 -11.17 4.80
N THR A 30 6.44 -9.98 4.23
CA THR A 30 5.64 -9.46 3.12
C THR A 30 5.77 -10.38 1.90
N GLU A 31 6.98 -10.79 1.55
CA GLU A 31 7.25 -11.70 0.45
C GLU A 31 6.55 -13.06 0.65
N GLN A 32 6.66 -13.63 1.85
CA GLN A 32 5.94 -14.88 2.18
C GLN A 32 4.42 -14.73 1.99
N LYS A 33 3.83 -13.59 2.38
CA LYS A 33 2.41 -13.30 2.18
C LYS A 33 2.06 -13.20 0.69
N ILE A 34 2.88 -12.48 -0.10
CA ILE A 34 2.71 -12.34 -1.55
C ILE A 34 2.74 -13.72 -2.21
N GLN A 35 3.76 -14.53 -1.92
CA GLN A 35 3.89 -15.89 -2.47
C GLN A 35 2.72 -16.79 -2.07
N GLY A 36 2.22 -16.65 -0.84
CA GLY A 36 1.03 -17.36 -0.38
C GLY A 36 -0.24 -17.01 -1.17
N ILE A 37 -0.41 -15.73 -1.55
CA ILE A 37 -1.53 -15.28 -2.37
C ILE A 37 -1.37 -15.77 -3.81
N ILE A 38 -0.18 -15.61 -4.41
CA ILE A 38 0.10 -16.01 -5.81
C ILE A 38 -0.15 -17.51 -6.04
N LYS A 39 0.14 -18.36 -5.05
CA LYS A 39 -0.12 -19.81 -5.11
C LYS A 39 -1.61 -20.17 -5.10
N GLN A 40 -2.47 -19.30 -4.57
CA GLN A 40 -3.92 -19.52 -4.53
C GLN A 40 -4.63 -19.04 -5.79
N LEU A 41 -3.95 -18.25 -6.63
CA LEU A 41 -4.51 -17.72 -7.87
C LEU A 41 -4.53 -18.78 -8.98
N THR A 42 -5.66 -18.87 -9.68
CA THR A 42 -5.74 -19.60 -10.96
C THR A 42 -4.96 -18.86 -12.05
N LEU A 43 -4.76 -19.51 -13.20
CA LEU A 43 -4.15 -18.84 -14.35
C LEU A 43 -5.01 -17.67 -14.84
N ASP A 44 -6.33 -17.87 -14.92
CA ASP A 44 -7.27 -16.83 -15.35
C ASP A 44 -7.28 -15.64 -14.39
N GLU A 45 -7.25 -15.89 -13.08
CA GLU A 45 -7.17 -14.82 -12.06
C GLU A 45 -5.84 -14.04 -12.17
N LYS A 46 -4.73 -14.70 -12.52
CA LYS A 46 -3.44 -14.02 -12.79
C LYS A 46 -3.51 -13.15 -14.04
N ILE A 47 -4.11 -13.67 -15.12
CA ILE A 47 -4.26 -12.93 -16.37
C ILE A 47 -5.14 -11.69 -16.15
N ALA A 48 -6.26 -11.86 -15.45
CA ALA A 48 -7.22 -10.78 -15.16
C ALA A 48 -6.59 -9.59 -14.41
N LEU A 49 -5.63 -9.86 -13.51
CA LEU A 49 -4.90 -8.82 -12.77
C LEU A 49 -3.86 -8.06 -13.63
N LEU A 50 -3.48 -8.60 -14.79
CA LEU A 50 -2.37 -8.10 -15.63
C LEU A 50 -2.83 -7.33 -16.88
N HIS A 51 -4.14 -7.14 -17.06
CA HIS A 51 -4.66 -6.34 -18.17
C HIS A 51 -5.76 -5.40 -17.70
N ALA A 52 -6.02 -4.38 -18.52
CA ALA A 52 -7.14 -3.48 -18.30
C ALA A 52 -8.47 -4.22 -18.53
N ASN A 53 -9.49 -3.90 -17.74
CA ASN A 53 -10.87 -4.33 -17.96
C ASN A 53 -11.83 -3.13 -18.10
N SER A 54 -11.37 -1.92 -17.83
CA SER A 54 -12.09 -0.65 -18.01
C SER A 54 -11.10 0.48 -18.31
N ILE A 55 -11.61 1.70 -18.48
CA ILE A 55 -10.75 2.90 -18.58
C ILE A 55 -10.00 3.05 -17.26
N PHE A 56 -8.67 2.93 -17.31
CA PHE A 56 -7.75 2.96 -16.17
C PHE A 56 -7.94 1.87 -15.10
N GLY A 57 -8.80 0.88 -15.32
CA GLY A 57 -9.08 -0.16 -14.34
C GLY A 57 -8.52 -1.53 -14.71
N THR A 58 -8.18 -2.32 -13.69
CA THR A 58 -7.93 -3.77 -13.80
C THR A 58 -8.99 -4.56 -13.04
N ALA A 59 -9.17 -5.82 -13.42
CA ALA A 59 -10.01 -6.72 -12.65
C ALA A 59 -9.35 -7.09 -11.32
N GLY A 60 -10.17 -7.32 -10.29
CA GLY A 60 -9.74 -7.93 -9.03
C GLY A 60 -9.97 -9.44 -9.00
N VAL A 61 -9.79 -10.03 -7.82
CA VAL A 61 -10.10 -11.44 -7.54
C VAL A 61 -11.03 -11.51 -6.34
N ALA A 62 -12.34 -11.45 -6.59
CA ALA A 62 -13.38 -11.37 -5.56
C ALA A 62 -13.33 -12.54 -4.57
N ARG A 63 -13.07 -13.77 -5.04
CA ARG A 63 -12.95 -14.98 -4.21
C ARG A 63 -11.87 -14.86 -3.13
N LEU A 64 -10.79 -14.13 -3.41
CA LEU A 64 -9.68 -13.88 -2.49
C LEU A 64 -9.76 -12.50 -1.81
N ASN A 65 -10.86 -11.76 -2.01
CA ASN A 65 -11.04 -10.38 -1.54
C ASN A 65 -9.93 -9.42 -2.03
N ILE A 66 -9.47 -9.61 -3.27
CA ILE A 66 -8.52 -8.70 -3.92
C ILE A 66 -9.31 -7.72 -4.79
N PRO A 67 -9.29 -6.41 -4.51
CA PRO A 67 -9.98 -5.43 -5.33
C PRO A 67 -9.25 -5.24 -6.68
N GLY A 68 -9.99 -4.79 -7.69
CA GLY A 68 -9.39 -4.25 -8.90
C GLY A 68 -8.62 -2.97 -8.59
N LEU A 69 -7.63 -2.64 -9.42
CA LEU A 69 -6.89 -1.39 -9.29
C LEU A 69 -7.48 -0.35 -10.24
N MET A 70 -7.57 0.88 -9.78
CA MET A 70 -7.79 2.06 -10.63
C MET A 70 -6.49 2.86 -10.65
N THR A 71 -6.05 3.21 -11.85
CA THR A 71 -4.92 4.10 -12.08
C THR A 71 -5.45 5.47 -12.54
N ASP A 72 -4.58 6.47 -12.56
CA ASP A 72 -4.91 7.74 -13.21
C ASP A 72 -3.64 8.43 -13.70
N ASP A 73 -3.81 9.36 -14.63
CA ASP A 73 -2.73 10.22 -15.11
C ASP A 73 -2.34 11.24 -14.03
N GLY A 74 -1.10 11.75 -14.08
CA GLY A 74 -0.62 12.63 -13.02
C GLY A 74 0.58 13.55 -13.28
N PRO A 75 1.11 13.76 -14.50
CA PRO A 75 2.36 14.51 -14.64
C PRO A 75 2.26 15.97 -14.13
N LEU A 76 1.07 16.56 -14.17
CA LEU A 76 0.80 17.94 -13.72
C LEU A 76 -0.23 18.01 -12.58
N GLY A 77 -0.41 16.91 -11.85
CA GLY A 77 -1.53 16.72 -10.92
C GLY A 77 -2.49 15.65 -11.43
N VAL A 78 -3.23 15.07 -10.48
CA VAL A 78 -4.23 14.02 -10.75
C VAL A 78 -5.30 14.60 -11.67
N ARG A 79 -5.68 13.83 -12.69
CA ARG A 79 -6.69 14.20 -13.67
C ARG A 79 -8.09 13.98 -13.06
N GLU A 80 -9.11 14.56 -13.67
CA GLU A 80 -10.49 14.29 -13.23
C GLU A 80 -10.93 12.84 -13.53
N ASP A 81 -11.78 12.28 -12.69
CA ASP A 81 -12.39 10.97 -12.89
C ASP A 81 -13.26 10.96 -14.15
N LEU A 82 -13.25 9.83 -14.86
CA LEU A 82 -14.02 9.64 -16.10
C LEU A 82 -15.16 8.65 -15.89
N LYS A 83 -16.26 8.88 -16.61
CA LYS A 83 -17.28 7.85 -16.85
C LYS A 83 -16.91 7.03 -18.08
N GLU A 84 -17.67 5.94 -18.31
CA GLU A 84 -17.55 5.20 -19.56
C GLU A 84 -17.71 6.12 -20.78
N GLY A 85 -16.84 5.94 -21.78
CA GLY A 85 -16.81 6.78 -22.98
C GLY A 85 -15.95 8.05 -22.86
N TRP A 86 -15.01 8.10 -21.91
CA TRP A 86 -13.99 9.17 -21.77
C TRP A 86 -14.51 10.56 -21.43
N ALA A 87 -15.80 10.71 -21.15
CA ALA A 87 -16.36 11.96 -20.70
C ALA A 87 -16.10 12.17 -19.20
N PRO A 88 -16.02 13.43 -18.72
CA PRO A 88 -15.91 13.75 -17.30
C PRO A 88 -17.00 13.08 -16.46
N ALA A 89 -16.61 12.54 -15.30
CA ALA A 89 -17.56 12.02 -14.32
C ALA A 89 -18.35 13.15 -13.63
N ASN A 90 -17.87 14.40 -13.68
CA ASN A 90 -18.48 15.59 -13.07
C ASN A 90 -18.75 15.40 -11.57
N LEU A 91 -17.81 14.78 -10.85
CA LEU A 91 -17.91 14.61 -9.42
C LEU A 91 -17.66 15.94 -8.71
N THR A 92 -18.46 16.26 -7.70
CA THR A 92 -18.26 17.46 -6.88
C THR A 92 -17.11 17.32 -5.88
N THR A 93 -16.54 16.12 -5.77
CA THR A 93 -15.43 15.75 -4.89
C THR A 93 -14.10 15.71 -5.62
N ASP A 94 -14.10 15.97 -6.92
CA ASP A 94 -12.93 15.81 -7.77
C ASP A 94 -12.25 17.17 -7.98
N SER A 95 -11.21 17.39 -7.18
CA SER A 95 -10.41 18.59 -7.22
C SER A 95 -8.97 18.24 -6.91
N ALA A 96 -8.04 18.67 -7.75
CA ALA A 96 -6.61 18.44 -7.59
C ALA A 96 -5.81 19.71 -7.89
N THR A 97 -4.60 19.79 -7.35
CA THR A 97 -3.66 20.88 -7.68
C THR A 97 -3.13 20.68 -9.09
N PHE A 98 -3.25 21.71 -9.94
CA PHE A 98 -2.64 21.74 -11.26
C PHE A 98 -1.26 22.43 -11.20
N PHE A 99 -0.19 21.66 -11.43
CA PHE A 99 1.18 22.15 -11.39
C PHE A 99 1.61 22.71 -12.76
N PRO A 100 2.51 23.70 -12.81
CA PRO A 100 3.06 24.21 -14.06
C PRO A 100 3.71 23.10 -14.89
N ASN A 101 3.53 23.15 -16.21
CA ASN A 101 4.23 22.22 -17.10
C ASN A 101 5.73 22.52 -17.15
N GLY A 102 6.55 21.48 -17.21
CA GLY A 102 8.01 21.59 -17.35
C GLY A 102 8.48 21.80 -18.79
N SER A 103 7.57 22.19 -19.69
CA SER A 103 7.86 22.39 -21.11
C SER A 103 8.57 23.73 -21.30
N ALA A 104 9.79 23.69 -21.83
CA ALA A 104 10.54 24.89 -22.25
C ALA A 104 10.11 25.34 -23.66
#